data_AF-A0A6G8FFT5-F1
#
_entry.id   AF-A0A6G8FFT5-F1
#
_cell.length_a   1.000
_cell.length_b   1.000
_cell.length_c   1.000
_cell.angle_alpha   90.00
_cell.angle_beta   90.00
_cell.angle_gamma   90.00
#
_symmetry.space_group_name_H-M   'P 1'
#
loop_
_entity.id
_entity.type
_entity.pdbx_description
1 polymer ?
#
loop_
_entity_poly.entity_id
_entity_poly.type
_entity_poly.pdbx_seq_one_letter_code
_entity_poly.pdbx_strand_id
1 'polypeptide(L)'
;MIFAITSARSTAEVQRLIDEVARLRLPGGVMRRIYQDWGRARIAAITGELEEAAQACWTSALTLHQHGVVATAILSGARSLDLCFDEERLRVMESWVATVQSDFLTAYFDFVVARESADVEALIALLPRLGRTGRVEQTVRACEEVVRLLRRAGEDERASSFEHEGAMFIESLEPGVHETGHSESVVTRLTDREREVAELLVQGLTSQEIHRHLSISVRTVENHVHNIKSKLGVSKRGEAIEWLRIGLTAGDISLP
;
A
#
# COMPACT_ATOMS: atom_id res chain seq x y z
N MET A 1 7.56 -1.96 -9.64
CA MET A 1 7.45 -0.62 -10.30
C MET A 1 6.70 0.43 -9.49
N ILE A 2 5.62 0.07 -8.78
CA ILE A 2 4.84 1.00 -7.94
C ILE A 2 5.74 1.72 -6.93
N PHE A 3 6.49 0.94 -6.14
CA PHE A 3 7.45 1.46 -5.17
C PHE A 3 8.47 2.39 -5.81
N ALA A 4 9.06 2.01 -6.93
CA ALA A 4 10.05 2.83 -7.63
C ALA A 4 9.51 4.21 -7.99
N ILE A 5 8.23 4.30 -8.42
CA ILE A 5 7.59 5.58 -8.75
C ILE A 5 7.31 6.38 -7.47
N THR A 6 6.76 5.76 -6.42
CA THR A 6 6.37 6.47 -5.20
C THR A 6 7.56 6.86 -4.31
N SER A 7 8.69 6.16 -4.42
CA SER A 7 9.92 6.40 -3.65
C SER A 7 10.98 7.22 -4.39
N ALA A 8 10.83 7.44 -5.69
CA ALA A 8 11.79 8.18 -6.52
C ALA A 8 12.13 9.54 -5.91
N ARG A 9 13.41 9.93 -5.91
CA ARG A 9 13.87 11.14 -5.22
C ARG A 9 13.98 12.36 -6.14
N SER A 10 13.79 12.17 -7.44
CA SER A 10 13.84 13.25 -8.44
C SER A 10 12.72 13.12 -9.46
N THR A 11 12.27 14.26 -9.98
CA THR A 11 11.25 14.31 -11.04
C THR A 11 11.72 13.59 -12.31
N ALA A 12 13.01 13.68 -12.64
CA ALA A 12 13.61 12.98 -13.78
C ALA A 12 13.56 11.44 -13.62
N GLU A 13 13.75 10.93 -12.41
CA GLU A 13 13.60 9.50 -12.12
C GLU A 13 12.14 9.05 -12.25
N VAL A 14 11.21 9.83 -11.69
CA VAL A 14 9.77 9.55 -11.84
C VAL A 14 9.36 9.52 -13.31
N GLN A 15 9.80 10.51 -14.10
CA GLN A 15 9.46 10.58 -15.53
C GLN A 15 9.99 9.37 -16.31
N ARG A 16 11.23 8.94 -16.05
CA ARG A 16 11.79 7.73 -16.68
C ARG A 16 10.95 6.49 -16.39
N LEU A 17 10.49 6.33 -15.15
CA LEU A 17 9.64 5.20 -14.75
C LEU A 17 8.26 5.26 -15.39
N ILE A 18 7.64 6.45 -15.49
CA ILE A 18 6.37 6.64 -16.22
C ILE A 18 6.54 6.25 -17.70
N ASP A 19 7.64 6.68 -18.32
CA ASP A 19 7.92 6.37 -19.73
C ASP A 19 8.14 4.87 -19.95
N GLU A 20 8.78 4.20 -18.99
CA GLU A 20 8.96 2.75 -18.99
C GLU A 20 7.61 2.02 -18.90
N VAL A 21 6.74 2.43 -17.97
CA VAL A 21 5.36 1.92 -17.84
C VAL A 21 4.58 2.12 -19.14
N ALA A 22 4.73 3.28 -19.80
CA ALA A 22 4.01 3.58 -21.04
C ALA A 22 4.39 2.64 -22.19
N ARG A 23 5.61 2.10 -22.19
CA ARG A 23 6.09 1.11 -23.17
C ARG A 23 5.56 -0.30 -22.89
N LEU A 24 5.11 -0.59 -21.67
CA LEU A 24 4.52 -1.87 -21.34
C LEU A 24 3.12 -1.99 -21.97
N ARG A 25 2.84 -3.19 -22.51
CA ARG A 25 1.48 -3.58 -22.90
C ARG A 25 0.73 -4.02 -21.65
N LEU A 26 0.17 -3.05 -20.92
CA LEU A 26 -0.71 -3.28 -19.78
C LEU A 26 -2.17 -3.46 -20.24
N PRO A 27 -2.80 -4.61 -19.98
CA PRO A 27 -4.23 -4.81 -20.19
C PRO A 27 -5.11 -3.87 -19.36
N GLY A 28 -6.06 -3.21 -20.03
CA GLY A 28 -6.97 -2.26 -19.42
C GLY A 28 -6.30 -0.91 -19.16
N GLY A 29 -6.89 0.17 -19.69
CA GLY A 29 -6.34 1.54 -19.54
C GLY A 29 -6.24 2.01 -18.08
N VAL A 30 -6.89 1.32 -17.15
CA VAL A 30 -6.93 1.62 -15.71
C VAL A 30 -5.54 1.56 -15.07
N MET A 31 -4.76 0.52 -15.34
CA MET A 31 -3.42 0.40 -14.72
C MET A 31 -2.46 1.47 -15.22
N ARG A 32 -2.48 1.73 -16.53
CA ARG A 32 -1.71 2.85 -17.11
C ARG A 32 -2.08 4.17 -16.45
N ARG A 33 -3.38 4.42 -16.25
CA ARG A 33 -3.88 5.62 -15.57
C ARG A 33 -3.38 5.72 -14.13
N ILE A 34 -3.43 4.62 -13.37
CA ILE A 34 -2.96 4.57 -11.97
C ILE A 34 -1.47 4.91 -11.87
N TYR A 35 -0.63 4.32 -12.73
CA TYR A 35 0.80 4.63 -12.74
C TYR A 35 1.09 6.09 -13.11
N GLN A 36 0.31 6.66 -14.03
CA GLN A 36 0.39 8.08 -14.37
C GLN A 36 -0.03 8.97 -13.20
N ASP A 37 -1.12 8.62 -12.52
CA ASP A 37 -1.63 9.36 -11.36
C ASP A 37 -0.62 9.32 -10.20
N TRP A 38 0.00 8.16 -9.91
CA TRP A 38 1.07 8.07 -8.90
C TRP A 38 2.34 8.81 -9.31
N GLY A 39 2.71 8.76 -10.58
CA GLY A 39 3.83 9.52 -11.11
C GLY A 39 3.63 11.02 -10.98
N ARG A 40 2.44 11.53 -11.36
CA ARG A 40 2.04 12.92 -11.13
C ARG A 40 2.08 13.28 -9.65
N ALA A 41 1.50 12.44 -8.79
CA ALA A 41 1.49 12.66 -7.36
C ALA A 41 2.91 12.79 -6.79
N ARG A 42 3.84 11.94 -7.25
CA ARG A 42 5.22 12.00 -6.79
C ARG A 42 5.96 13.23 -7.30
N ILE A 43 5.78 13.60 -8.56
CA ILE A 43 6.37 14.83 -9.12
C ILE A 43 5.90 16.04 -8.31
N ALA A 44 4.59 16.19 -8.14
CA ALA A 44 3.99 17.27 -7.35
C ALA A 44 4.51 17.29 -5.90
N ALA A 45 4.66 16.12 -5.26
CA ALA A 45 5.22 16.04 -3.91
C ALA A 45 6.70 16.48 -3.86
N ILE A 46 7.50 16.19 -4.89
CA ILE A 46 8.91 16.62 -4.98
C ILE A 46 9.01 18.13 -5.24
N THR A 47 8.10 18.69 -6.04
CA THR A 47 8.06 20.14 -6.35
C THR A 47 7.41 20.99 -5.26
N GLY A 48 6.78 20.35 -4.26
CA GLY A 48 6.11 21.03 -3.14
C GLY A 48 4.64 21.38 -3.41
N GLU A 49 4.06 20.91 -4.52
CA GLU A 49 2.67 21.10 -4.90
C GLU A 49 1.78 20.06 -4.18
N LEU A 50 1.68 20.17 -2.85
CA LEU A 50 1.04 19.15 -2.01
C LEU A 50 -0.45 18.93 -2.32
N GLU A 51 -1.19 19.98 -2.70
CA GLU A 51 -2.60 19.87 -3.09
C GLU A 51 -2.78 19.05 -4.37
N GLU A 52 -1.94 19.29 -5.38
CA GLU A 52 -1.96 18.50 -6.62
C GLU A 52 -1.56 17.05 -6.34
N ALA A 53 -0.53 16.84 -5.51
CA ALA A 53 -0.10 15.52 -5.10
C ALA A 53 -1.24 14.75 -4.40
N ALA A 54 -1.91 15.41 -3.46
CA ALA A 54 -3.05 14.85 -2.75
C ALA A 54 -4.21 14.52 -3.70
N GLN A 55 -4.54 15.40 -4.64
CA GLN A 55 -5.62 15.18 -5.60
C GLN A 55 -5.32 14.02 -6.57
N ALA A 56 -4.07 13.86 -7.01
CA ALA A 56 -3.65 12.74 -7.84
C ALA A 56 -3.75 11.41 -7.09
N CYS A 57 -3.29 11.37 -5.82
CA CYS A 57 -3.49 10.23 -4.92
C CYS A 57 -4.98 9.88 -4.73
N TRP A 58 -5.84 10.88 -4.55
CA TRP A 58 -7.29 10.69 -4.39
C TRP A 58 -7.96 10.14 -5.65
N THR A 59 -7.59 10.67 -6.81
CA THR A 59 -8.11 10.22 -8.11
C THR A 59 -7.78 8.75 -8.37
N SER A 60 -6.54 8.35 -8.05
CA SER A 60 -6.10 6.96 -8.11
C SER A 60 -6.90 6.09 -7.13
N ALA A 61 -7.10 6.56 -5.89
CA ALA A 61 -7.87 5.86 -4.86
C ALA A 61 -9.30 5.54 -5.31
N LEU A 62 -10.02 6.52 -5.84
CA LEU A 62 -11.38 6.33 -6.37
C LEU A 62 -11.40 5.32 -7.53
N THR A 63 -10.45 5.44 -8.45
CA THR A 63 -10.34 4.54 -9.60
C THR A 63 -10.10 3.10 -9.17
N LEU A 64 -9.15 2.89 -8.24
CA LEU A 64 -8.83 1.58 -7.66
C LEU A 64 -10.05 0.99 -6.95
N HIS A 65 -10.72 1.78 -6.11
CA HIS A 65 -11.91 1.34 -5.38
C HIS A 65 -13.06 0.93 -6.31
N GLN A 66 -13.33 1.71 -7.35
CA GLN A 66 -14.35 1.37 -8.36
C GLN A 66 -14.08 0.04 -9.08
N HIS A 67 -12.80 -0.36 -9.20
CA HIS A 67 -12.38 -1.62 -9.80
C HIS A 67 -12.19 -2.75 -8.75
N GLY A 68 -12.60 -2.51 -7.50
CA GLY A 68 -12.56 -3.47 -6.42
C GLY A 68 -11.23 -3.58 -5.70
N VAL A 69 -10.20 -2.84 -6.10
CA VAL A 69 -8.83 -2.90 -5.54
C VAL A 69 -8.74 -2.13 -4.22
N VAL A 70 -9.39 -2.67 -3.18
CA VAL A 70 -9.67 -1.94 -1.92
C VAL A 70 -8.41 -1.57 -1.15
N ALA A 71 -7.46 -2.49 -0.94
CA ALA A 71 -6.27 -2.22 -0.12
C ALA A 71 -5.41 -1.07 -0.66
N THR A 72 -5.12 -1.10 -1.97
CA THR A 72 -4.35 -0.05 -2.65
C THR A 72 -5.14 1.25 -2.73
N ALA A 73 -6.46 1.18 -2.89
CA ALA A 73 -7.32 2.37 -2.83
C ALA A 73 -7.22 3.06 -1.47
N ILE A 74 -7.29 2.29 -0.37
CA ILE A 74 -7.16 2.81 0.99
C ILE A 74 -5.79 3.45 1.18
N LEU A 75 -4.70 2.82 0.73
CA LEU A 75 -3.36 3.43 0.85
C LEU A 75 -3.23 4.72 0.05
N SER A 76 -3.74 4.75 -1.18
CA SER A 76 -3.70 5.96 -2.01
C SER A 76 -4.57 7.06 -1.42
N GLY A 77 -5.73 6.73 -0.82
CA GLY A 77 -6.61 7.67 -0.15
C GLY A 77 -6.03 8.19 1.16
N ALA A 78 -5.46 7.32 1.99
CA ALA A 78 -4.75 7.70 3.20
C ALA A 78 -3.54 8.59 2.88
N ARG A 79 -2.79 8.30 1.79
CA ARG A 79 -1.72 9.18 1.32
C ARG A 79 -2.23 10.55 0.87
N SER A 80 -3.41 10.61 0.25
CA SER A 80 -4.04 11.88 -0.10
C SER A 80 -4.30 12.74 1.14
N LEU A 81 -4.93 12.17 2.17
CA LEU A 81 -5.16 12.82 3.46
C LEU A 81 -3.84 13.17 4.19
N ASP A 82 -2.83 12.30 4.07
CA ASP A 82 -1.50 12.50 4.64
C ASP A 82 -0.77 13.71 4.00
N LEU A 83 -1.04 13.98 2.72
CA LEU A 83 -0.47 15.13 2.00
C LEU A 83 -1.25 16.42 2.23
N CYS A 84 -2.58 16.33 2.17
CA CYS A 84 -3.50 17.45 2.37
C CYS A 84 -4.80 16.91 2.95
N PHE A 85 -5.07 17.20 4.22
CA PHE A 85 -6.26 16.73 4.90
C PHE A 85 -7.53 17.35 4.30
N ASP A 86 -8.59 16.55 4.22
CA ASP A 86 -9.88 16.93 3.66
C ASP A 86 -11.00 16.11 4.32
N GLU A 87 -11.97 16.79 4.92
CA GLU A 87 -13.05 16.14 5.69
C GLU A 87 -14.02 15.32 4.81
N GLU A 88 -14.18 15.66 3.54
CA GLU A 88 -15.02 14.88 2.62
C GLU A 88 -14.33 13.56 2.25
N ARG A 89 -13.04 13.62 1.92
CA ARG A 89 -12.22 12.43 1.66
C ARG A 89 -12.15 11.53 2.89
N LEU A 90 -12.04 12.12 4.09
CA LEU A 90 -12.05 11.36 5.35
C LEU A 90 -13.33 10.53 5.48
N ARG A 91 -14.51 11.16 5.35
CA ARG A 91 -15.80 10.47 5.47
C ARG A 91 -15.96 9.32 4.49
N VAL A 92 -15.46 9.48 3.27
CA VAL A 92 -15.44 8.39 2.27
C VAL A 92 -14.49 7.27 2.72
N MET A 93 -13.29 7.62 3.16
CA MET A 93 -12.27 6.68 3.61
C MET A 93 -12.71 5.85 4.83
N GLU A 94 -13.42 6.45 5.80
CA GLU A 94 -13.99 5.73 6.94
C GLU A 94 -14.88 4.57 6.48
N SER A 95 -15.72 4.81 5.47
CA SER A 95 -16.58 3.77 4.90
C SER A 95 -15.79 2.64 4.23
N TRP A 96 -14.64 2.94 3.61
CA TRP A 96 -13.81 1.92 2.96
C TRP A 96 -13.02 1.11 3.98
N VAL A 97 -12.42 1.79 4.96
CA VAL A 97 -11.63 1.14 6.02
C VAL A 97 -12.49 0.22 6.87
N ALA A 98 -13.76 0.56 7.11
CA ALA A 98 -14.71 -0.32 7.80
C ALA A 98 -14.96 -1.66 7.10
N THR A 99 -14.63 -1.79 5.82
CA THR A 99 -14.83 -3.03 5.04
C THR A 99 -13.64 -3.99 5.08
N VAL A 100 -12.48 -3.58 5.62
CA VAL A 100 -11.26 -4.39 5.58
C VAL A 100 -10.89 -4.94 6.95
N GLN A 101 -10.42 -6.20 6.97
CA GLN A 101 -9.83 -6.82 8.16
C GLN A 101 -8.31 -6.77 8.03
N SER A 102 -7.73 -5.59 8.24
CA SER A 102 -6.27 -5.38 8.17
C SER A 102 -5.79 -4.44 9.25
N ASP A 103 -5.03 -4.98 10.21
CA ASP A 103 -4.42 -4.20 11.30
C ASP A 103 -3.50 -3.09 10.79
N PHE A 104 -2.79 -3.33 9.68
CA PHE A 104 -1.93 -2.34 9.05
C PHE A 104 -2.72 -1.18 8.43
N LEU A 105 -3.69 -1.47 7.56
CA LEU A 105 -4.45 -0.42 6.88
C LEU A 105 -5.24 0.43 7.87
N THR A 106 -5.83 -0.21 8.87
CA THR A 106 -6.55 0.48 9.94
C THR A 106 -5.59 1.30 10.80
N ALA A 107 -4.43 0.78 11.21
CA ALA A 107 -3.48 1.54 12.02
C ALA A 107 -2.87 2.73 11.27
N TYR A 108 -2.60 2.57 9.98
CA TYR A 108 -2.11 3.67 9.15
C TYR A 108 -3.17 4.76 8.96
N PHE A 109 -4.43 4.38 8.77
CA PHE A 109 -5.53 5.33 8.72
C PHE A 109 -5.71 6.09 10.05
N ASP A 110 -5.71 5.36 11.17
CA ASP A 110 -5.80 5.96 12.51
C ASP A 110 -4.65 6.93 12.79
N PHE A 111 -3.44 6.64 12.30
CA PHE A 111 -2.30 7.55 12.36
C PHE A 111 -2.55 8.86 11.61
N VAL A 112 -3.07 8.78 10.37
CA VAL A 112 -3.38 9.98 9.57
C VAL A 112 -4.42 10.85 10.27
N VAL A 113 -5.45 10.24 10.86
CA VAL A 113 -6.49 10.95 11.62
C VAL A 113 -5.93 11.58 12.89
N ALA A 114 -5.22 10.81 13.72
CA ALA A 114 -4.66 11.29 14.99
C ALA A 114 -3.70 12.47 14.80
N ARG A 115 -2.91 12.43 13.72
CA ARG A 115 -2.00 13.52 13.37
C ARG A 115 -2.74 14.80 13.02
N GLU A 116 -3.84 14.73 12.28
CA GLU A 116 -4.61 15.93 11.94
C GLU A 116 -5.19 16.58 13.20
N SER A 117 -5.73 15.76 14.12
CA SER A 117 -6.23 16.27 15.40
C SER A 117 -5.14 16.79 16.33
N ALA A 118 -3.85 16.66 15.96
CA ALA A 118 -2.70 16.95 16.80
C ALA A 118 -2.76 16.27 18.19
N ASP A 119 -3.36 15.09 18.25
CA ASP A 119 -3.57 14.34 19.48
C ASP A 119 -2.32 13.49 19.79
N VAL A 120 -1.45 14.05 20.62
CA VAL A 120 -0.20 13.42 21.04
C VAL A 120 -0.44 12.08 21.73
N GLU A 121 -1.45 11.98 22.61
CA GLU A 121 -1.72 10.76 23.36
C GLU A 121 -2.26 9.65 22.44
N ALA A 122 -3.13 10.01 21.49
CA ALA A 122 -3.61 9.07 20.49
C ALA A 122 -2.47 8.57 19.60
N LEU A 123 -1.55 9.44 19.18
CA LEU A 123 -0.37 9.04 18.40
C LEU A 123 0.53 8.08 19.18
N ILE A 124 0.82 8.36 20.46
CA ILE A 124 1.61 7.48 21.33
C ILE A 124 0.93 6.11 21.49
N ALA A 125 -0.38 6.09 21.72
CA ALA A 125 -1.15 4.87 21.88
C ALA A 125 -1.16 3.99 20.61
N LEU A 126 -0.95 4.57 19.43
CA LEU A 126 -0.87 3.85 18.15
C LEU A 126 0.48 3.16 17.93
N LEU A 127 1.57 3.61 18.55
CA LEU A 127 2.92 3.12 18.27
C LEU A 127 3.11 1.61 18.46
N PRO A 128 2.63 0.99 19.56
CA PRO A 128 2.73 -0.46 19.71
C PRO A 128 1.97 -1.22 18.62
N ARG A 129 0.89 -0.64 18.09
CA ARG A 129 0.12 -1.25 17.00
C ARG A 129 0.83 -1.08 15.67
N LEU A 130 1.36 0.10 15.37
CA LEU A 130 2.17 0.36 14.18
C LEU A 130 3.43 -0.50 14.15
N GLY A 131 4.17 -0.61 15.27
CA GLY A 131 5.37 -1.44 15.37
C GLY A 131 5.10 -2.92 15.06
N ARG A 132 3.97 -3.46 15.55
CA ARG A 132 3.54 -4.85 15.27
C ARG A 132 3.20 -5.10 13.80
N THR A 133 2.96 -4.07 12.99
CA THR A 133 2.72 -4.25 11.54
C THR A 133 3.99 -4.61 10.75
N GLY A 134 5.17 -4.48 11.37
CA GLY A 134 6.45 -4.71 10.70
C GLY A 134 6.82 -3.63 9.67
N ARG A 135 6.13 -2.47 9.70
CA ARG A 135 6.40 -1.30 8.85
C ARG A 135 7.06 -0.20 9.68
N VAL A 136 8.36 -0.36 9.90
CA VAL A 136 9.13 0.54 10.77
C VAL A 136 9.09 1.98 10.28
N GLU A 137 9.11 2.24 8.97
CA GLU A 137 9.01 3.61 8.44
C GLU A 137 7.79 4.37 8.96
N GLN A 138 6.61 3.73 9.03
CA GLN A 138 5.41 4.38 9.55
C GLN A 138 5.49 4.60 11.06
N THR A 139 6.17 3.69 11.77
CA THR A 139 6.41 3.84 13.21
C THR A 139 7.39 4.98 13.48
N VAL A 140 8.46 5.10 12.69
CA VAL A 140 9.41 6.21 12.72
C VAL A 140 8.69 7.53 12.49
N ARG A 141 7.88 7.63 11.43
CA ARG A 141 7.10 8.84 11.13
C ARG A 141 6.15 9.22 12.27
N ALA A 142 5.52 8.24 12.92
CA ALA A 142 4.65 8.50 14.07
C ALA A 142 5.44 9.00 15.28
N CYS A 143 6.62 8.44 15.56
CA CYS A 143 7.51 8.94 16.62
C CYS A 143 7.97 10.38 16.33
N GLU A 144 8.43 10.65 15.11
CA GLU A 144 8.86 11.99 14.67
C GLU A 144 7.72 13.01 14.81
N GLU A 145 6.50 12.60 14.50
CA GLU A 145 5.31 13.44 14.61
C GLU A 145 4.98 13.79 16.07
N VAL A 146 5.07 12.83 16.99
CA VAL A 146 4.91 13.09 18.44
C VAL A 146 5.95 14.10 18.92
N VAL A 147 7.23 13.90 18.58
CA VAL A 147 8.31 14.84 18.94
C VAL A 147 8.02 16.23 18.39
N ARG A 148 7.59 16.32 17.12
CA ARG A 148 7.24 17.59 16.46
C ARG A 148 6.12 18.32 17.19
N LEU A 149 5.06 17.62 17.58
CA LEU A 149 3.91 18.22 18.29
C LEU A 149 4.28 18.67 19.71
N LEU A 150 5.06 17.86 20.45
CA LEU A 150 5.55 18.22 21.78
C LEU A 150 6.42 19.48 21.74
N ARG A 151 7.37 19.57 20.80
CA ARG A 151 8.20 20.77 20.61
C ARG A 151 7.34 22.00 20.26
N ARG A 152 6.31 21.84 19.42
CA ARG A 152 5.36 22.93 19.10
C ARG A 152 4.56 23.41 20.31
N ALA A 153 4.25 22.52 21.24
CA ALA A 153 3.58 22.84 22.49
C ALA A 153 4.52 23.47 23.54
N GLY A 154 5.83 23.52 23.28
CA GLY A 154 6.85 23.99 24.23
C GLY A 154 7.24 22.97 25.30
N GLU A 155 6.88 21.69 25.10
CA GLU A 155 7.22 20.58 26.01
C GLU A 155 8.56 19.94 25.63
N ASP A 156 9.64 20.75 25.56
CA ASP A 156 10.94 20.31 25.03
C ASP A 156 11.57 19.15 25.82
N GLU A 157 11.48 19.16 27.15
CA GLU A 157 12.00 18.07 27.99
C GLU A 157 11.30 16.74 27.68
N ARG A 158 9.96 16.79 27.53
CA ARG A 158 9.16 15.62 27.18
C ARG A 158 9.44 15.16 25.77
N ALA A 159 9.62 16.08 24.83
CA ALA A 159 10.01 15.76 23.45
C ALA A 159 11.35 15.03 23.41
N SER A 160 12.36 15.48 24.16
CA SER A 160 13.66 14.81 24.24
C SER A 160 13.60 13.44 24.92
N SER A 161 12.83 13.30 26.00
CA SER A 161 12.59 11.98 26.62
C SER A 161 11.96 11.03 25.61
N PHE A 162 10.92 11.49 24.92
CA PHE A 162 10.18 10.70 23.95
C PHE A 162 11.03 10.35 22.72
N GLU A 163 11.88 11.26 22.25
CA GLU A 163 12.81 11.00 21.14
C GLU A 163 13.77 9.84 21.48
N HIS A 164 14.28 9.80 22.72
CA HIS A 164 15.11 8.70 23.19
C HIS A 164 14.32 7.39 23.33
N GLU A 165 13.16 7.43 23.97
CA GLU A 165 12.28 6.26 24.15
C GLU A 165 11.80 5.70 22.81
N GLY A 166 11.44 6.57 21.87
CA GLY A 166 11.01 6.23 20.52
C GLY A 166 12.13 5.58 19.72
N ALA A 167 13.37 6.07 19.82
CA ALA A 167 14.53 5.45 19.20
C ALA A 167 14.78 4.03 19.76
N MET A 168 14.73 3.86 21.09
CA MET A 168 14.84 2.56 21.73
C MET A 168 13.72 1.60 21.30
N PHE A 169 12.49 2.10 21.17
CA PHE A 169 11.37 1.32 20.68
C PHE A 169 11.60 0.86 19.24
N ILE A 170 12.00 1.77 18.34
CA ILE A 170 12.31 1.46 16.93
C ILE A 170 13.44 0.42 16.83
N GLU A 171 14.51 0.56 17.60
CA GLU A 171 15.60 -0.42 17.64
C GLU A 171 15.16 -1.79 18.19
N SER A 172 14.19 -1.80 19.10
CA SER A 172 13.62 -3.04 19.67
C SER A 172 12.66 -3.75 18.74
N LEU A 173 12.13 -3.06 17.72
CA LEU A 173 11.37 -3.73 16.69
C LEU A 173 12.34 -4.67 16.00
N GLU A 174 12.05 -5.98 16.05
CA GLU A 174 12.72 -6.89 15.14
C GLU A 174 12.57 -6.30 13.74
N PRO A 175 13.64 -6.19 12.93
CA PRO A 175 13.46 -5.99 11.52
C PRO A 175 12.63 -7.18 11.06
N GLY A 176 11.30 -6.98 10.98
CA GLY A 176 10.43 -7.95 10.36
C GLY A 176 11.04 -8.29 9.02
N VAL A 177 10.87 -9.52 8.55
CA VAL A 177 11.42 -10.14 7.31
C VAL A 177 11.07 -9.34 6.03
N HIS A 178 11.44 -8.07 6.02
CA HIS A 178 10.86 -6.94 5.32
C HIS A 178 11.79 -5.70 5.36
N GLU A 179 12.78 -5.64 6.26
CA GLU A 179 13.65 -4.45 6.44
C GLU A 179 15.04 -4.50 5.80
N THR A 180 15.49 -5.60 5.18
CA THR A 180 16.73 -5.57 4.37
C THR A 180 16.48 -5.58 2.86
N GLY A 181 15.25 -5.32 2.43
CA GLY A 181 14.95 -5.05 1.03
C GLY A 181 13.47 -4.80 0.81
N HIS A 182 13.13 -3.60 0.33
CA HIS A 182 12.03 -3.38 -0.62
C HIS A 182 10.75 -4.19 -0.36
N SER A 183 10.20 -4.14 0.86
CA SER A 183 8.91 -4.78 1.13
C SER A 183 7.85 -3.76 1.55
N GLU A 184 7.64 -2.79 0.67
CA GLU A 184 6.31 -2.24 0.43
C GLU A 184 5.44 -3.20 -0.42
N SER A 185 5.67 -4.52 -0.32
CA SER A 185 4.73 -5.52 -0.79
C SER A 185 3.50 -5.50 0.13
N VAL A 186 2.62 -4.55 -0.15
CA VAL A 186 1.17 -4.76 -0.04
C VAL A 186 0.71 -5.71 -1.16
N VAL A 187 1.65 -6.30 -1.91
CA VAL A 187 1.45 -7.45 -2.76
C VAL A 187 1.15 -8.63 -1.86
N THR A 188 -0.09 -9.06 -1.91
CA THR A 188 -0.59 -10.19 -1.14
C THR A 188 0.32 -11.39 -1.25
N ARG A 189 0.89 -11.83 -0.13
CA ARG A 189 1.65 -13.09 -0.09
C ARG A 189 0.68 -14.24 -0.38
N LEU A 190 0.77 -14.75 -1.60
CA LEU A 190 0.13 -16.01 -1.98
C LEU A 190 0.88 -17.15 -1.28
N THR A 191 0.14 -18.13 -0.79
CA THR A 191 0.69 -19.43 -0.38
C THR A 191 1.32 -20.13 -1.58
N ASP A 192 2.20 -21.10 -1.34
CA ASP A 192 2.88 -21.84 -2.42
C ASP A 192 1.89 -22.45 -3.41
N ARG A 193 0.77 -22.98 -2.91
CA ARG A 193 -0.26 -23.56 -3.76
C ARG A 193 -1.07 -22.52 -4.54
N GLU A 194 -1.35 -21.36 -3.94
CA GLU A 194 -2.01 -20.26 -4.65
C GLU A 194 -1.10 -19.66 -5.73
N ARG A 195 0.21 -19.69 -5.52
CA ARG A 195 1.22 -19.25 -6.48
C ARG A 195 1.29 -20.18 -7.70
N GLU A 196 1.33 -21.49 -7.49
CA GLU A 196 1.24 -22.45 -8.60
C GLU A 196 -0.05 -22.26 -9.41
N VAL A 197 -1.18 -22.01 -8.74
CA VAL A 197 -2.45 -21.69 -9.42
C VAL A 197 -2.36 -20.34 -10.16
N ALA A 198 -1.74 -19.33 -9.55
CA ALA A 198 -1.56 -18.00 -10.13
C ALA A 198 -0.72 -18.01 -11.41
N GLU A 199 0.34 -18.81 -11.48
CA GLU A 199 1.16 -18.97 -12.68
C GLU A 199 0.35 -19.54 -13.84
N LEU A 200 -0.42 -20.59 -13.58
CA LEU A 200 -1.27 -21.22 -14.59
C LEU A 200 -2.41 -20.30 -15.02
N LEU A 201 -2.93 -19.47 -14.10
CA LEU A 201 -3.89 -18.41 -14.42
C LEU A 201 -3.31 -17.39 -15.41
N VAL A 202 -2.07 -16.94 -15.20
CA VAL A 202 -1.40 -15.95 -16.06
C VAL A 202 -1.09 -16.50 -17.45
N GLN A 203 -0.84 -17.81 -17.53
CA GLN A 203 -0.73 -18.57 -18.79
C GLN A 203 -2.08 -18.73 -19.53
N GLY A 204 -3.20 -18.32 -18.92
CA GLY A 204 -4.52 -18.33 -19.53
C GLY A 204 -5.29 -19.64 -19.37
N LEU A 205 -4.81 -20.58 -18.56
CA LEU A 205 -5.49 -21.85 -18.34
C LEU A 205 -6.80 -21.62 -17.57
N THR A 206 -7.81 -22.43 -17.88
CA THR A 206 -9.10 -22.51 -17.18
C THR A 206 -8.99 -23.36 -15.92
N SER A 207 -9.95 -23.25 -14.99
CA SER A 207 -9.99 -24.15 -13.82
C SER A 207 -10.06 -25.63 -14.23
N GLN A 208 -10.63 -25.93 -15.40
CA GLN A 208 -10.70 -27.26 -16.02
C GLN A 208 -9.35 -27.76 -16.59
N GLU A 209 -8.40 -26.87 -16.83
CA GLU A 209 -7.05 -27.25 -17.25
C GLU A 209 -6.12 -27.29 -16.04
N ILE A 210 -6.20 -26.30 -15.16
CA ILE A 210 -5.41 -26.21 -13.93
C ILE A 210 -5.59 -27.45 -13.06
N HIS A 211 -6.81 -27.99 -12.93
CA HIS A 211 -7.03 -29.18 -12.11
C HIS A 211 -6.30 -30.43 -12.65
N ARG A 212 -6.16 -30.54 -13.98
CA ARG A 212 -5.39 -31.61 -14.65
C ARG A 212 -3.90 -31.42 -14.44
N HIS A 213 -3.41 -30.18 -14.54
CA HIS A 213 -2.01 -29.86 -14.29
C HIS A 213 -1.59 -30.14 -12.85
N LEU A 214 -2.45 -29.81 -11.88
CA LEU A 214 -2.12 -29.88 -10.46
C LEU A 214 -2.66 -31.12 -9.74
N SER A 215 -3.33 -32.03 -10.47
CA SER A 215 -3.94 -33.27 -9.96
C SER A 215 -4.84 -33.07 -8.73
N ILE A 216 -5.68 -32.03 -8.76
CA ILE A 216 -6.65 -31.70 -7.70
C ILE A 216 -8.06 -31.57 -8.28
N SER A 217 -9.07 -31.43 -7.42
CA SER A 217 -10.45 -31.22 -7.89
C SER A 217 -10.64 -29.82 -8.49
N VAL A 218 -11.54 -29.68 -9.47
CA VAL A 218 -11.93 -28.36 -10.03
C VAL A 218 -12.40 -27.41 -8.94
N ARG A 219 -13.18 -27.91 -7.97
CA ARG A 219 -13.65 -27.13 -6.80
C ARG A 219 -12.48 -26.60 -5.96
N THR A 220 -11.43 -27.40 -5.78
CA THR A 220 -10.22 -26.97 -5.06
C THR A 220 -9.51 -25.84 -5.82
N VAL A 221 -9.41 -25.95 -7.15
CA VAL A 221 -8.86 -24.87 -7.98
C VAL A 221 -9.70 -23.59 -7.86
N GLU A 222 -11.02 -23.70 -7.94
CA GLU A 222 -11.92 -22.55 -7.79
C GLU A 222 -11.79 -21.87 -6.43
N ASN A 223 -11.60 -22.64 -5.35
CA ASN A 223 -11.32 -22.11 -4.03
C ASN A 223 -9.98 -21.36 -3.99
N HIS A 224 -8.92 -21.90 -4.58
CA HIS A 224 -7.65 -21.18 -4.69
C HIS A 224 -7.78 -19.89 -5.51
N VAL A 225 -8.49 -19.93 -6.65
CA VAL A 225 -8.77 -18.74 -7.47
C VAL A 225 -9.58 -17.70 -6.69
N HIS A 226 -10.55 -18.13 -5.90
CA HIS A 226 -11.33 -17.26 -5.02
C HIS A 226 -10.43 -16.61 -3.96
N ASN A 227 -9.58 -17.39 -3.29
CA ASN A 227 -8.65 -16.86 -2.30
C ASN A 227 -7.64 -15.89 -2.91
N ILE A 228 -7.08 -16.20 -4.08
CA ILE A 228 -6.19 -15.31 -4.84
C ILE A 228 -6.91 -14.00 -5.17
N LYS A 229 -8.15 -14.06 -5.67
CA LYS A 229 -8.97 -12.88 -5.96
C LYS A 229 -9.26 -12.05 -4.71
N SER A 230 -9.62 -12.70 -3.60
CA SER A 230 -9.85 -12.03 -2.32
C SER A 230 -8.58 -11.36 -1.82
N LYS A 231 -7.44 -12.05 -1.93
CA LYS A 231 -6.12 -11.57 -1.57
C LYS A 231 -5.74 -10.33 -2.39
N LEU A 232 -5.87 -10.42 -3.71
CA LEU A 232 -5.61 -9.31 -4.63
C LEU A 232 -6.65 -8.18 -4.56
N GLY A 233 -7.74 -8.36 -3.80
CA GLY A 233 -8.85 -7.42 -3.78
C GLY A 233 -9.46 -7.22 -5.16
N VAL A 234 -9.83 -8.30 -5.86
CA VAL A 234 -10.44 -8.21 -7.20
C VAL A 234 -11.61 -9.16 -7.32
N SER A 235 -12.65 -8.72 -8.02
CA SER A 235 -13.90 -9.48 -8.16
C SER A 235 -13.92 -10.32 -9.44
N LYS A 236 -13.08 -10.01 -10.44
CA LYS A 236 -13.04 -10.73 -11.72
C LYS A 236 -11.76 -11.51 -11.93
N ARG A 237 -11.86 -12.66 -12.60
CA ARG A 237 -10.71 -13.50 -12.98
C ARG A 237 -9.73 -12.73 -13.87
N GLY A 238 -10.24 -11.97 -14.84
CA GLY A 238 -9.40 -11.17 -15.74
C GLY A 238 -8.59 -10.11 -15.01
N GLU A 239 -9.19 -9.45 -14.02
CA GLU A 239 -8.49 -8.49 -13.14
C GLU A 239 -7.42 -9.20 -12.32
N ALA A 240 -7.72 -10.37 -11.73
CA ALA A 240 -6.72 -11.16 -11.02
C ALA A 240 -5.54 -11.55 -11.91
N ILE A 241 -5.80 -12.03 -13.13
CA ILE A 241 -4.75 -12.38 -14.10
C ILE A 241 -3.87 -11.18 -14.42
N GLU A 242 -4.47 -9.99 -14.56
CA GLU A 242 -3.72 -8.78 -14.84
C GLU A 242 -2.78 -8.38 -13.69
N TRP A 243 -3.30 -8.39 -12.47
CA TRP A 243 -2.50 -8.13 -11.27
C TRP A 243 -1.37 -9.15 -11.08
N LEU A 244 -1.67 -10.44 -11.31
CA LEU A 244 -0.67 -11.50 -11.22
C LEU A 244 0.42 -11.35 -12.29
N ARG A 245 0.07 -10.96 -13.52
CA ARG A 245 1.04 -10.74 -14.60
C ARG A 245 2.01 -9.60 -14.28
N ILE A 246 1.52 -8.55 -13.64
CA ILE A 246 2.33 -7.41 -13.19
C ILE A 246 3.23 -7.85 -12.03
N GLY A 247 2.67 -8.56 -11.02
CA GLY A 247 3.44 -9.02 -9.88
C GLY A 247 4.52 -10.05 -10.22
N LEU A 248 4.28 -10.91 -11.23
CA LEU A 248 5.26 -11.87 -11.73
C LEU A 248 6.34 -11.22 -12.61
N THR A 249 6.02 -10.17 -13.38
CA THR A 249 7.01 -9.44 -14.18
C THR A 249 7.84 -8.45 -13.37
N ALA A 250 7.30 -7.92 -12.27
CA ALA A 250 7.98 -6.98 -11.38
C ALA A 250 8.79 -7.63 -10.25
N GLY A 251 8.76 -8.97 -10.12
CA GLY A 251 9.39 -9.69 -8.99
C GLY A 251 8.65 -9.53 -7.66
N ASP A 252 7.50 -8.85 -7.66
CA ASP A 252 6.72 -8.48 -6.48
C ASP A 252 5.88 -9.68 -5.94
N ILE A 253 5.70 -10.75 -6.73
CA ILE A 253 5.17 -12.05 -6.29
C ILE A 253 6.35 -12.99 -6.05
N SER A 254 6.91 -12.96 -4.84
CA SER A 254 8.17 -13.64 -4.47
C SER A 254 8.12 -15.17 -4.68
N LEU A 255 8.56 -15.70 -5.82
CA LEU A 255 8.83 -17.13 -6.04
C LEU A 255 10.08 -17.56 -5.25
N PRO A 256 10.19 -18.80 -4.74
CA PRO A 256 11.36 -19.26 -3.99
C PRO A 256 12.63 -19.25 -4.85
#